data_AF-A0A356L576-F1
#
_entry.id   AF-A0A356L576-F1
#
_cell.length_a   1.000
_cell.length_b   1.000
_cell.length_c   1.000
_cell.angle_alpha   90.00
_cell.angle_beta   90.00
_cell.angle_gamma   90.00
#
_symmetry.space_group_name_H-M   'P 1'
#
loop_
_entity.id
_entity.type
_entity.pdbx_description
1 polymer ?
#
loop_
_entity_poly.entity_id
_entity_poly.type
_entity_poly.pdbx_seq_one_letter_code
_entity_poly.pdbx_strand_id
1 'polypeptide(L)'
;MIDSRPFAEIASFKITYKSKQKKRINRSKTGDALLFIFLALSGFLSILPLVLIFSNAFKPLDEIFLYPPNFIVQHPTLDNFRDLGVVLGTSLVPFSRYFFNTILVTVVGTVGHLIISSMCAYPLAKYKVPGSGIIMGLVTYSLMFPSSVTGIPNYMILNWFGLIDTYWAIILPVIASSLGLYLMKQFMITVPMSLIESAKIDGAGEFKIYWKIVMPLVKPASITLIILNFRALWAADGSTYIYREDYKMLSYALNQIASAGPARQGTLAAVAMIMIIVPIVMFIISQSNMIDTMAHSGMK
;
A
#
# COMPACT_ATOMS: atom_id res chain seq x y z
N MET A 1 -52.75 -58.92 -10.83
CA MET A 1 -51.90 -58.54 -11.96
C MET A 1 -51.84 -57.01 -12.00
N ILE A 2 -50.74 -56.49 -11.43
CA ILE A 2 -50.12 -55.17 -11.58
C ILE A 2 -50.99 -53.92 -11.30
N ASP A 3 -50.82 -53.41 -10.08
CA ASP A 3 -51.16 -52.08 -9.58
C ASP A 3 -50.46 -50.98 -10.39
N SER A 4 -51.24 -50.11 -11.05
CA SER A 4 -50.75 -49.05 -11.94
C SER A 4 -50.47 -47.73 -11.21
N ARG A 5 -50.14 -47.76 -9.92
CA ARG A 5 -49.75 -46.58 -9.14
C ARG A 5 -48.22 -46.45 -9.08
N PRO A 6 -47.61 -45.73 -10.03
CA PRO A 6 -46.55 -44.81 -9.60
C PRO A 6 -46.47 -43.47 -10.37
N PHE A 7 -47.36 -43.18 -11.32
CA PHE A 7 -47.22 -42.00 -12.18
C PHE A 7 -48.15 -40.82 -11.87
N ALA A 8 -49.08 -40.96 -10.92
CA ALA A 8 -50.00 -39.88 -10.54
C ALA A 8 -49.42 -38.92 -9.48
N GLU A 9 -48.34 -39.28 -8.79
CA GLU A 9 -47.75 -38.45 -7.71
C GLU A 9 -46.66 -37.47 -8.19
N ILE A 10 -46.20 -37.57 -9.45
CA ILE A 10 -45.11 -36.70 -9.94
C ILE A 10 -45.64 -35.38 -10.53
N ALA A 11 -46.94 -35.28 -10.81
CA ALA A 11 -47.53 -34.09 -11.45
C ALA A 11 -47.87 -32.93 -10.48
N SER A 12 -47.70 -33.09 -9.17
CA SER A 12 -48.07 -32.07 -8.17
C SER A 12 -46.91 -31.30 -7.55
N PHE A 13 -45.66 -31.58 -7.94
CA PHE A 13 -44.50 -30.78 -7.50
C PHE A 13 -44.41 -29.46 -8.29
N LYS A 14 -45.34 -28.55 -8.02
CA LYS A 14 -45.15 -27.12 -8.33
C LYS A 14 -44.00 -26.60 -7.47
N ILE A 15 -42.78 -26.70 -8.00
CA ILE A 15 -41.61 -26.00 -7.46
C ILE A 15 -41.90 -24.51 -7.61
N THR A 16 -42.51 -23.93 -6.56
CA THR A 16 -42.73 -22.50 -6.45
C THR A 16 -41.37 -21.88 -6.15
N TYR A 17 -40.61 -21.53 -7.20
CA TYR A 17 -39.50 -20.61 -7.07
C TYR A 17 -40.06 -19.25 -6.63
N LYS A 18 -40.23 -19.06 -5.32
CA LYS A 18 -40.33 -17.73 -4.73
C LYS A 18 -39.00 -17.05 -5.03
N SER A 19 -38.92 -16.31 -6.14
CA SER A 19 -37.83 -15.36 -6.35
C SER A 19 -37.86 -14.45 -5.12
N LYS A 20 -36.82 -14.52 -4.28
CA LYS A 20 -36.62 -13.53 -3.22
C LYS A 20 -36.49 -12.20 -3.94
N GLN A 21 -37.58 -11.44 -4.03
CA GLN A 21 -37.54 -10.04 -4.47
C GLN A 21 -36.44 -9.37 -3.64
N LYS A 22 -35.37 -8.94 -4.31
CA LYS A 22 -34.30 -8.15 -3.67
C LYS A 22 -35.00 -6.97 -3.00
N LYS A 23 -34.99 -6.92 -1.66
CA LYS A 23 -35.41 -5.73 -0.91
C LYS A 23 -34.58 -4.57 -1.45
N ARG A 24 -35.18 -3.71 -2.28
CA ARG A 24 -34.57 -2.43 -2.65
C ARG A 24 -34.39 -1.66 -1.34
N ILE A 25 -33.14 -1.45 -0.94
CA ILE A 25 -32.79 -0.67 0.25
C ILE A 25 -33.46 0.70 0.04
N ASN A 26 -34.44 1.03 0.87
CA ASN A 26 -35.21 2.27 0.75
C ASN A 26 -34.29 3.41 1.18
N ARG A 27 -33.49 3.94 0.24
CA ARG A 27 -32.58 5.06 0.48
C ARG A 27 -33.43 6.31 0.70
N SER A 28 -33.52 6.77 1.94
CA SER A 28 -34.15 8.05 2.24
C SER A 28 -33.30 9.16 1.64
N LYS A 29 -33.91 10.04 0.83
CA LYS A 29 -33.22 11.19 0.20
C LYS A 29 -32.53 12.08 1.24
N THR A 30 -33.08 12.17 2.45
CA THR A 30 -32.50 12.88 3.60
C THR A 30 -31.26 12.18 4.14
N GLY A 31 -31.28 10.85 4.21
CA GLY A 31 -30.14 10.05 4.66
C GLY A 31 -28.97 10.17 3.68
N ASP A 32 -29.25 10.09 2.37
CA ASP A 32 -28.23 10.31 1.34
C ASP A 32 -27.66 11.73 1.41
N ALA A 33 -28.50 12.77 1.56
CA ALA A 33 -28.04 14.15 1.69
C ALA A 33 -27.13 14.38 2.92
N LEU A 34 -27.50 13.83 4.09
CA LEU A 34 -26.67 13.89 5.30
C LEU A 34 -25.33 13.18 5.11
N LEU A 35 -25.33 12.01 4.45
CA LEU A 35 -24.10 11.28 4.12
C LEU A 35 -23.20 12.10 3.18
N PHE A 36 -23.75 12.74 2.16
CA PHE A 36 -22.98 13.59 1.25
C PHE A 36 -22.36 14.80 1.96
N ILE A 37 -23.11 15.47 2.83
CA ILE A 37 -22.60 16.60 3.63
C ILE A 37 -21.47 16.13 4.54
N PHE A 38 -21.66 15.02 5.25
CA PHE A 38 -20.65 14.45 6.14
C PHE A 38 -19.36 14.06 5.38
N LEU A 39 -19.51 13.42 4.22
CA LEU A 39 -18.38 13.04 3.35
C LEU A 39 -17.66 14.28 2.79
N ALA A 40 -18.40 15.31 2.37
CA ALA A 40 -17.82 16.56 1.88
C ALA A 40 -17.02 17.28 2.97
N LEU A 41 -17.56 17.37 4.19
CA LEU A 41 -16.86 17.97 5.33
C LEU A 41 -15.60 17.18 5.71
N SER A 42 -15.71 15.85 5.79
CA SER A 42 -14.58 14.98 6.09
C SER A 42 -13.48 15.06 5.02
N GLY A 43 -13.88 15.12 3.74
CA GLY A 43 -12.97 15.32 2.61
C GLY A 43 -12.27 16.67 2.68
N PHE A 44 -13.00 17.75 2.97
CA PHE A 44 -12.43 19.09 3.13
C PHE A 44 -11.39 19.14 4.27
N LEU A 45 -11.74 18.62 5.46
CA LEU A 45 -10.82 18.56 6.61
C LEU A 45 -9.57 17.73 6.32
N SER A 46 -9.69 16.65 5.52
CA SER A 46 -8.56 15.80 5.13
C SER A 46 -7.61 16.47 4.14
N ILE A 47 -8.10 17.42 3.33
CA ILE A 47 -7.31 18.16 2.34
C ILE A 47 -6.52 19.30 2.99
N LEU A 48 -7.01 19.88 4.10
CA LEU A 48 -6.34 20.98 4.81
C LEU A 48 -4.84 20.76 5.09
N PRO A 49 -4.38 19.63 5.68
CA PRO A 49 -2.95 19.41 5.92
C PRO A 49 -2.14 19.37 4.62
N LEU A 50 -2.72 18.85 3.52
CA LEU A 50 -2.06 18.87 2.21
C LEU A 50 -1.94 20.32 1.71
N VAL A 51 -3.01 21.10 1.78
CA VAL A 51 -2.97 22.52 1.38
C VAL A 51 -1.90 23.27 2.17
N LEU A 52 -1.77 23.03 3.47
CA LEU A 52 -0.74 23.65 4.30
C LEU A 52 0.68 23.24 3.91
N ILE A 53 0.94 21.96 3.60
CA ILE A 53 2.25 21.50 3.14
C ILE A 53 2.65 22.23 1.85
N PHE A 54 1.74 22.28 0.88
CA PHE A 54 1.98 22.95 -0.40
C PHE A 54 2.13 24.46 -0.22
N SER A 55 1.25 25.09 0.56
CA SER A 55 1.29 26.53 0.85
C SER A 55 2.58 26.93 1.55
N ASN A 56 2.97 26.23 2.62
CA ASN A 56 4.18 26.52 3.38
C ASN A 56 5.46 26.33 2.56
N ALA A 57 5.48 25.43 1.58
CA ALA A 57 6.64 25.24 0.70
C ALA A 57 6.97 26.50 -0.13
N PHE A 58 5.98 27.34 -0.42
CA PHE A 58 6.15 28.60 -1.16
C PHE A 58 6.11 29.86 -0.28
N LYS A 59 5.92 29.73 1.04
CA LYS A 59 5.90 30.88 1.94
C LYS A 59 7.31 31.35 2.30
N PRO A 60 7.53 32.67 2.43
CA PRO A 60 8.75 33.19 3.04
C PRO A 60 8.74 32.87 4.54
N LEU A 61 9.93 32.86 5.15
CA LEU A 61 10.12 32.35 6.52
C LEU A 61 9.29 33.13 7.55
N ASP A 62 9.12 34.43 7.37
CA ASP A 62 8.32 35.31 8.22
C ASP A 62 6.82 34.95 8.19
N GLU A 63 6.30 34.56 7.02
CA GLU A 63 4.88 34.17 6.88
C GLU A 63 4.59 32.81 7.55
N ILE A 64 5.58 31.92 7.66
CA ILE A 64 5.44 30.60 8.30
C ILE A 64 5.19 30.71 9.81
N PHE A 65 5.74 31.74 10.46
CA PHE A 65 5.63 31.94 11.91
C PHE A 65 4.47 32.87 12.33
N LEU A 66 3.65 33.35 11.39
CA LEU A 66 2.48 34.18 11.71
C LEU A 66 1.40 33.38 12.44
N TYR A 67 0.75 34.04 13.41
CA TYR A 67 -0.40 33.50 14.12
C TYR A 67 -1.59 34.48 14.04
N PRO A 68 -2.78 34.05 13.59
CA PRO A 68 -3.12 32.70 13.11
C PRO A 68 -2.44 32.35 11.77
N PRO A 69 -2.15 31.06 11.50
CA PRO A 69 -1.48 30.65 10.28
C PRO A 69 -2.37 30.88 9.05
N ASN A 70 -1.83 31.54 8.03
CA ASN A 70 -2.52 31.69 6.75
C ASN A 70 -2.63 30.34 6.04
N PHE A 71 -3.80 29.98 5.52
CA PHE A 71 -3.95 28.75 4.75
C PHE A 71 -3.36 28.87 3.34
N ILE A 72 -3.44 30.06 2.74
CA ILE A 72 -2.95 30.37 1.39
C ILE A 72 -1.75 31.30 1.52
N VAL A 73 -0.73 31.07 0.70
CA VAL A 73 0.46 31.91 0.63
C VAL A 73 0.09 33.30 0.10
N GLN A 74 0.51 34.34 0.82
CA GLN A 74 0.28 35.73 0.40
C GLN A 74 1.40 36.22 -0.52
N HIS A 75 2.65 35.88 -0.19
CA HIS A 75 3.83 36.31 -0.95
C HIS A 75 4.62 35.09 -1.44
N PRO A 76 4.24 34.46 -2.56
CA PRO A 76 4.89 33.24 -3.02
C PRO A 76 6.35 33.48 -3.38
N THR A 77 7.24 32.64 -2.83
CA THR A 77 8.68 32.65 -3.08
C THR A 77 9.18 31.24 -3.42
N LEU A 78 10.34 31.16 -4.08
CA LEU A 78 11.05 29.90 -4.36
C LEU A 78 12.29 29.73 -3.48
N ASP A 79 12.46 30.59 -2.47
CA ASP A 79 13.67 30.65 -1.67
C ASP A 79 13.88 29.37 -0.87
N ASN A 80 12.81 28.78 -0.34
CA ASN A 80 12.85 27.48 0.33
C ASN A 80 13.47 26.36 -0.53
N PHE A 81 13.19 26.36 -1.84
CA PHE A 81 13.75 25.39 -2.79
C PHE A 81 15.18 25.73 -3.19
N ARG A 82 15.51 27.02 -3.30
CA ARG A 82 16.89 27.49 -3.55
C ARG A 82 17.80 27.13 -2.39
N ASP A 83 17.36 27.40 -1.15
CA ASP A 83 18.07 27.06 0.08
C ASP A 83 18.26 25.55 0.17
N LEU A 84 17.23 24.76 -0.14
CA LEU A 84 17.35 23.31 -0.23
C LEU A 84 18.43 22.89 -1.23
N GLY A 85 18.43 23.49 -2.43
CA GLY A 85 19.43 23.22 -3.46
C GLY A 85 20.85 23.58 -3.05
N VAL A 86 21.05 24.72 -2.38
CA VAL A 86 22.36 25.15 -1.85
C VAL A 86 22.85 24.16 -0.80
N VAL A 87 22.00 23.80 0.17
CA VAL A 87 22.39 22.86 1.23
C VAL A 87 22.74 21.49 0.64
N LEU A 88 21.94 21.01 -0.32
CA LEU A 88 22.20 19.76 -1.04
C LEU A 88 23.45 19.81 -1.93
N GLY A 89 23.85 20.98 -2.42
CA GLY A 89 25.08 21.17 -3.18
C GLY A 89 26.34 21.14 -2.30
N THR A 90 26.20 21.44 -1.01
CA THR A 90 27.31 21.47 -0.03
C THR A 90 27.46 20.18 0.77
N SER A 91 26.60 19.18 0.58
CA SER A 91 26.67 17.93 1.34
C SER A 91 27.84 17.05 0.91
N LEU A 92 28.44 16.34 1.88
CA LEU A 92 29.55 15.39 1.65
C LEU A 92 29.21 14.29 0.62
N VAL A 93 27.95 13.84 0.63
CA VAL A 93 27.43 12.86 -0.32
C VAL A 93 26.54 13.60 -1.33
N PRO A 94 26.71 13.36 -2.64
CA PRO A 94 25.87 13.97 -3.66
C PRO A 94 24.40 13.59 -3.49
N PHE A 95 23.49 14.55 -3.70
CA PHE A 95 22.04 14.32 -3.69
C PHE A 95 21.60 13.16 -4.59
N SER A 96 22.23 13.02 -5.77
CA SER A 96 21.97 11.93 -6.71
C SER A 96 22.18 10.54 -6.09
N ARG A 97 23.11 10.40 -5.14
CA ARG A 97 23.37 9.15 -4.43
C ARG A 97 22.24 8.83 -3.46
N TYR A 98 21.80 9.80 -2.66
CA TYR A 98 20.65 9.62 -1.76
C TYR A 98 19.37 9.25 -2.53
N PHE A 99 19.13 9.91 -3.66
CA PHE A 99 18.00 9.64 -4.54
C PHE A 99 18.09 8.23 -5.15
N PHE A 100 19.26 7.84 -5.66
CA PHE A 100 19.51 6.50 -6.18
C PHE A 100 19.27 5.41 -5.12
N ASN A 101 19.82 5.61 -3.91
CA ASN A 101 19.64 4.69 -2.79
C ASN A 101 18.16 4.48 -2.46
N THR A 102 17.39 5.57 -2.39
CA THR A 102 15.94 5.50 -2.14
C THR A 102 15.20 4.78 -3.25
N ILE A 103 15.47 5.08 -4.51
CA ILE A 103 14.82 4.38 -5.64
C ILE A 103 15.16 2.90 -5.62
N LEU A 104 16.44 2.55 -5.46
CA LEU A 104 16.90 1.16 -5.44
C LEU A 104 16.20 0.38 -4.33
N VAL A 105 16.24 0.88 -3.09
CA VAL A 105 15.62 0.22 -1.93
C VAL A 105 14.10 0.13 -2.10
N THR A 106 13.46 1.20 -2.57
CA THR A 106 12.00 1.25 -2.73
C THR A 106 11.53 0.30 -3.82
N VAL A 107 12.15 0.31 -5.00
CA VAL A 107 11.75 -0.53 -6.13
C VAL A 107 12.06 -1.99 -5.86
N VAL A 108 13.28 -2.32 -5.43
CA VAL A 108 13.69 -3.71 -5.15
C VAL A 108 12.88 -4.26 -3.98
N GLY A 109 12.70 -3.49 -2.90
CA GLY A 109 11.89 -3.90 -1.76
C GLY A 109 10.41 -4.10 -2.12
N THR A 110 9.83 -3.19 -2.92
CA THR A 110 8.42 -3.29 -3.33
C THR A 110 8.16 -4.46 -4.27
N VAL A 111 8.95 -4.58 -5.33
CA VAL A 111 8.81 -5.66 -6.33
C VAL A 111 9.17 -7.01 -5.71
N GLY A 112 10.27 -7.06 -4.96
CA GLY A 112 10.69 -8.28 -4.25
C GLY A 112 9.63 -8.76 -3.27
N HIS A 113 9.06 -7.84 -2.48
CA HIS A 113 8.00 -8.20 -1.54
C HIS A 113 6.74 -8.71 -2.26
N LEU A 114 6.31 -8.05 -3.33
CA LEU A 114 5.16 -8.50 -4.12
C LEU A 114 5.37 -9.90 -4.72
N ILE A 115 6.52 -10.14 -5.34
CA ILE A 115 6.82 -11.43 -5.98
C ILE A 115 6.86 -12.54 -4.92
N ILE A 116 7.67 -12.37 -3.87
CA ILE A 116 7.83 -13.40 -2.84
C ILE A 116 6.51 -13.65 -2.09
N SER A 117 5.81 -12.60 -1.68
CA SER A 117 4.54 -12.77 -0.96
C SER A 117 3.47 -13.42 -1.82
N SER A 118 3.36 -13.07 -3.10
CA SER A 118 2.36 -13.65 -4.00
C SER A 118 2.68 -15.09 -4.38
N MET A 119 3.97 -15.42 -4.59
CA MET A 119 4.41 -16.80 -4.83
C MET A 119 4.15 -17.71 -3.63
N CYS A 120 4.36 -17.21 -2.41
CA CYS A 120 4.03 -17.96 -1.18
C CYS A 120 2.51 -18.04 -0.95
N ALA A 121 1.77 -16.97 -1.25
CA ALA A 121 0.32 -16.92 -1.07
C ALA A 121 -0.43 -17.89 -1.99
N TYR A 122 0.05 -18.06 -3.22
CA TYR A 122 -0.63 -18.84 -4.24
C TYR A 122 -0.93 -20.30 -3.82
N PRO A 123 0.07 -21.12 -3.43
CA PRO A 123 -0.21 -22.48 -3.01
C PRO A 123 -0.99 -22.53 -1.70
N LEU A 124 -0.76 -21.60 -0.77
CA LEU A 124 -1.53 -21.51 0.50
C LEU A 124 -3.00 -21.13 0.30
N ALA A 125 -3.34 -20.47 -0.81
CA ALA A 125 -4.71 -20.11 -1.17
C ALA A 125 -5.42 -21.20 -1.98
N LYS A 126 -4.69 -21.96 -2.81
CA LYS A 126 -5.28 -22.86 -3.83
C LYS A 126 -5.13 -24.34 -3.57
N TYR A 127 -4.15 -24.73 -2.78
CA TYR A 127 -3.88 -26.14 -2.51
C TYR A 127 -4.08 -26.44 -1.03
N LYS A 128 -4.36 -27.72 -0.75
CA LYS A 128 -4.38 -28.24 0.61
C LYS A 128 -2.93 -28.45 1.06
N VAL A 129 -2.29 -27.36 1.47
CA VAL A 129 -0.93 -27.41 2.02
C VAL A 129 -1.00 -27.88 3.48
N PRO A 130 -0.27 -28.95 3.86
CA PRO A 130 -0.22 -29.41 5.25
C PRO A 130 0.34 -28.29 6.15
N GLY A 131 -0.29 -28.06 7.30
CA GLY A 131 0.11 -26.99 8.22
C GLY A 131 -0.27 -25.57 7.79
N SER A 132 -1.00 -25.39 6.68
CA SER A 132 -1.44 -24.06 6.19
C SER A 132 -2.18 -23.22 7.24
N GLY A 133 -2.98 -23.85 8.11
CA GLY A 133 -3.65 -23.18 9.22
C GLY A 133 -2.69 -22.61 10.26
N ILE A 134 -1.64 -23.36 10.62
CA ILE A 134 -0.61 -22.92 11.58
C ILE A 134 0.20 -21.79 10.97
N ILE A 135 0.65 -21.95 9.72
CA ILE A 135 1.41 -20.91 8.99
C ILE A 135 0.61 -19.61 8.95
N MET A 136 -0.68 -19.69 8.61
CA MET A 136 -1.54 -18.50 8.56
C MET A 136 -1.87 -17.93 9.93
N GLY A 137 -1.97 -18.77 10.96
CA GLY A 137 -2.06 -18.33 12.34
C GLY A 137 -0.84 -17.50 12.72
N LEU A 138 0.37 -18.01 12.49
CA LEU A 138 1.62 -17.30 12.77
C LEU A 138 1.73 -15.97 12.00
N VAL A 139 1.40 -15.98 10.71
CA VAL A 139 1.37 -14.76 9.87
C VAL A 139 0.40 -13.74 10.46
N THR A 140 -0.80 -14.16 10.86
CA THR A 140 -1.81 -13.26 11.44
C THR A 140 -1.39 -12.72 12.80
N TYR A 141 -0.84 -13.56 13.68
CA TYR A 141 -0.33 -13.12 14.98
C TYR A 141 0.85 -12.16 14.84
N SER A 142 1.74 -12.37 13.86
CA SER A 142 2.87 -11.47 13.63
C SER A 142 2.42 -10.05 13.25
N LEU A 143 1.28 -9.90 12.57
CA LEU A 143 0.71 -8.60 12.19
C LEU A 143 0.20 -7.80 13.40
N MET A 144 -0.02 -8.46 14.54
CA MET A 144 -0.47 -7.80 15.77
C MET A 144 0.67 -7.09 16.50
N PHE A 145 1.92 -7.41 16.19
CA PHE A 145 3.08 -6.77 16.81
C PHE A 145 3.40 -5.45 16.10
N PRO A 146 3.57 -4.35 16.85
CA PRO A 146 4.01 -3.08 16.27
C PRO A 146 5.47 -3.18 15.79
N SER A 147 5.78 -2.44 14.72
CA SER A 147 7.14 -2.37 14.16
C SER A 147 8.19 -1.88 15.16
N SER A 148 7.79 -1.03 16.12
CA SER A 148 8.68 -0.53 17.17
C SER A 148 9.19 -1.63 18.10
N VAL A 149 8.38 -2.66 18.37
CA VAL A 149 8.78 -3.79 19.23
C VAL A 149 9.67 -4.77 18.46
N THR A 150 9.42 -4.95 17.17
CA THR A 150 10.21 -5.86 16.32
C THR A 150 11.51 -5.23 15.79
N GLY A 151 11.68 -3.91 15.95
CA GLY A 151 12.86 -3.18 15.47
C GLY A 151 14.19 -3.66 16.07
N ILE A 152 14.27 -3.79 17.40
CA ILE A 152 15.49 -4.26 18.08
C ILE A 152 15.84 -5.70 17.69
N PRO A 153 14.90 -6.68 17.77
CA PRO A 153 15.17 -8.04 17.29
C PRO A 153 15.64 -8.09 15.83
N ASN A 154 15.02 -7.32 14.93
CA ASN A 154 15.44 -7.26 13.53
C ASN A 154 16.87 -6.74 13.37
N TYR A 155 17.25 -5.70 14.13
CA TYR A 155 18.63 -5.21 14.14
C TYR A 155 19.61 -6.30 14.59
N MET A 156 19.31 -7.00 15.69
CA MET A 156 20.17 -8.06 16.20
C MET A 156 20.37 -9.18 15.16
N ILE A 157 19.30 -9.60 14.48
CA ILE A 157 19.35 -10.63 13.43
C ILE A 157 20.21 -10.17 12.26
N LEU A 158 20.00 -8.95 11.76
CA LEU A 158 20.77 -8.41 10.63
C LEU A 158 22.25 -8.21 10.98
N ASN A 159 22.54 -7.77 12.20
CA ASN A 159 23.90 -7.65 12.70
C ASN A 159 24.58 -9.01 12.81
N TRP A 160 23.86 -10.04 13.28
CA TRP A 160 24.38 -11.41 13.32
C TRP A 160 24.69 -11.96 11.93
N PHE A 161 23.90 -11.61 10.92
CA PHE A 161 24.19 -11.94 9.52
C PHE A 161 25.24 -11.02 8.85
N GLY A 162 25.75 -10.00 9.55
CA GLY A 162 26.72 -9.04 8.98
C GLY A 162 26.13 -8.17 7.87
N LEU A 163 24.81 -7.94 7.87
CA LEU A 163 24.10 -7.19 6.83
C LEU A 163 23.98 -5.70 7.14
N ILE A 164 24.40 -5.23 8.31
CA ILE A 164 24.43 -3.81 8.68
C ILE A 164 25.29 -3.02 7.67
N ASP A 165 24.92 -1.76 7.42
CA ASP A 165 25.55 -0.92 6.39
C ASP A 165 25.42 -1.44 4.95
N THR A 166 24.35 -2.19 4.67
CA THR A 166 23.98 -2.62 3.31
C THR A 166 22.53 -2.29 2.98
N TYR A 167 22.21 -2.19 1.69
CA TYR A 167 20.81 -2.03 1.25
C TYR A 167 19.90 -3.19 1.69
N TRP A 168 20.48 -4.40 1.85
CA TRP A 168 19.74 -5.59 2.29
C TRP A 168 19.22 -5.47 3.72
N ALA A 169 19.84 -4.65 4.56
CA ALA A 169 19.37 -4.41 5.91
C ALA A 169 17.97 -3.76 5.95
N ILE A 170 17.61 -3.00 4.91
CA ILE A 170 16.28 -2.40 4.77
C ILE A 170 15.37 -3.28 3.91
N ILE A 171 15.90 -3.83 2.82
CA ILE A 171 15.11 -4.59 1.83
C ILE A 171 14.60 -5.91 2.42
N LEU A 172 15.45 -6.68 3.11
CA LEU A 172 15.13 -8.04 3.54
C LEU A 172 13.98 -8.11 4.56
N PRO A 173 13.95 -7.29 5.63
CA PRO A 173 12.81 -7.27 6.55
C PRO A 173 11.48 -6.95 5.86
N VAL A 174 11.52 -6.05 4.87
CA VAL A 174 10.33 -5.66 4.12
C VAL A 174 9.85 -6.78 3.19
N ILE A 175 10.75 -7.44 2.47
CA ILE A 175 10.40 -8.60 1.64
C ILE A 175 9.78 -9.72 2.49
N ALA A 176 10.32 -9.95 3.69
CA ALA A 176 9.84 -10.95 4.63
C ALA A 176 8.58 -10.54 5.43
N SER A 177 8.04 -9.33 5.20
CA SER A 177 6.86 -8.84 5.93
C SER A 177 5.65 -9.78 5.77
N SER A 178 4.92 -9.98 6.86
CA SER A 178 3.73 -10.84 6.88
C SER A 178 2.53 -10.23 6.15
N LEU A 179 2.50 -8.90 6.00
CA LEU A 179 1.35 -8.18 5.44
C LEU A 179 1.08 -8.57 3.98
N GLY A 180 2.13 -8.65 3.15
CA GLY A 180 1.99 -9.03 1.75
C GLY A 180 1.44 -10.44 1.61
N LEU A 181 1.96 -11.39 2.38
CA LEU A 181 1.51 -12.78 2.32
C LEU A 181 0.04 -12.90 2.72
N TYR A 182 -0.34 -12.26 3.82
CA TYR A 182 -1.73 -12.22 4.28
C TYR A 182 -2.65 -11.61 3.21
N LEU A 183 -2.34 -10.41 2.75
CA LEU A 183 -3.15 -9.66 1.79
C LEU A 183 -3.33 -10.43 0.47
N MET A 184 -2.22 -10.89 -0.12
CA MET A 184 -2.24 -11.62 -1.38
C MET A 184 -3.05 -12.91 -1.25
N LYS A 185 -2.88 -13.66 -0.16
CA LYS A 185 -3.65 -14.90 0.06
C LYS A 185 -5.15 -14.63 0.16
N GLN A 186 -5.56 -13.60 0.91
CA GLN A 186 -6.98 -13.29 1.08
C GLN A 186 -7.68 -12.95 -0.24
N PHE A 187 -7.00 -12.22 -1.11
CA PHE A 187 -7.52 -11.97 -2.47
C PHE A 187 -7.47 -13.21 -3.34
N MET A 188 -6.38 -13.98 -3.29
CA MET A 188 -6.26 -15.20 -4.10
C MET A 188 -7.34 -16.22 -3.76
N ILE A 189 -7.77 -16.36 -2.50
CA ILE A 189 -8.88 -17.27 -2.12
C ILE A 189 -10.15 -17.00 -2.93
N THR A 190 -10.43 -15.74 -3.29
CA THR A 190 -11.65 -15.37 -4.05
C THR A 190 -11.67 -15.90 -5.48
N VAL A 191 -10.52 -16.26 -6.05
CA VAL A 191 -10.43 -16.82 -7.41
C VAL A 191 -11.03 -18.23 -7.44
N PRO A 192 -12.01 -18.56 -8.29
CA PRO A 192 -12.58 -19.90 -8.35
C PRO A 192 -11.55 -20.98 -8.72
N MET A 193 -11.58 -22.13 -8.02
CA MET A 193 -10.69 -23.26 -8.33
C MET A 193 -10.95 -23.85 -9.72
N SER A 194 -12.18 -23.78 -10.21
CA SER A 194 -12.58 -24.24 -11.55
C SER A 194 -11.79 -23.59 -12.67
N LEU A 195 -11.37 -22.32 -12.53
CA LEU A 195 -10.51 -21.65 -13.51
C LEU A 195 -9.12 -22.28 -13.60
N ILE A 196 -8.57 -22.68 -12.44
CA ILE A 196 -7.26 -23.33 -12.36
C ILE A 196 -7.34 -24.74 -12.92
N GLU A 197 -8.39 -25.49 -12.57
CA GLU A 197 -8.64 -26.84 -13.09
C GLU A 197 -8.84 -26.84 -14.60
N SER A 198 -9.61 -25.89 -15.14
CA SER A 198 -9.79 -25.74 -16.59
C SER A 198 -8.46 -25.46 -17.31
N ALA A 199 -7.66 -24.55 -16.77
CA ALA A 199 -6.34 -24.25 -17.35
C ALA A 199 -5.39 -25.45 -17.31
N LYS A 200 -5.49 -26.32 -16.29
CA LYS A 200 -4.72 -27.56 -16.21
C LYS A 200 -5.17 -28.58 -17.26
N ILE A 201 -6.47 -28.69 -17.51
CA ILE A 201 -7.03 -29.53 -18.59
C ILE A 201 -6.51 -29.05 -19.95
N ASP A 202 -6.39 -27.72 -20.14
CA ASP A 202 -5.79 -27.11 -21.34
C ASP A 202 -4.25 -27.24 -21.42
N GLY A 203 -3.62 -27.99 -20.49
CA GLY A 203 -2.18 -28.25 -20.49
C GLY A 203 -1.31 -27.07 -20.03
N ALA A 204 -1.88 -26.06 -19.35
CA ALA A 204 -1.09 -24.98 -18.79
C ALA A 204 -0.28 -25.43 -17.56
N GLY A 205 1.04 -25.20 -17.57
CA GLY A 205 1.89 -25.42 -16.41
C GLY A 205 1.58 -24.48 -15.23
N GLU A 206 1.90 -24.90 -14.02
CA GLU A 206 1.53 -24.21 -12.76
C GLU A 206 2.00 -22.75 -12.71
N PHE A 207 3.24 -22.48 -13.15
CA PHE A 207 3.79 -21.12 -13.21
C PHE A 207 3.05 -20.23 -14.21
N LYS A 208 2.61 -20.81 -15.35
CA LYS A 208 1.81 -20.11 -16.36
C LYS A 208 0.43 -19.76 -15.82
N ILE A 209 -0.20 -20.68 -15.08
CA ILE A 209 -1.49 -20.43 -14.42
C ILE A 209 -1.35 -19.30 -13.39
N TYR A 210 -0.35 -19.38 -12.52
CA TYR A 210 -0.06 -18.34 -11.54
C TYR A 210 0.13 -16.97 -12.21
N TRP A 211 1.03 -16.85 -13.19
CA TRP A 211 1.42 -15.56 -13.76
C TRP A 211 0.38 -14.98 -14.74
N LYS A 212 -0.25 -15.81 -15.57
CA LYS A 212 -1.16 -15.36 -16.64
C LYS A 212 -2.64 -15.39 -16.28
N ILE A 213 -3.04 -16.15 -15.27
CA ILE A 213 -4.46 -16.30 -14.90
C ILE A 213 -4.70 -15.70 -13.51
N VAL A 214 -3.96 -16.14 -12.51
CA VAL A 214 -4.25 -15.78 -11.11
C VAL A 214 -3.81 -14.34 -10.81
N MET A 215 -2.56 -13.98 -11.15
CA MET A 215 -2.03 -12.64 -10.86
C MET A 215 -2.84 -11.49 -11.48
N PRO A 216 -3.30 -11.57 -12.75
CA PRO A 216 -4.18 -10.53 -13.31
C PRO A 216 -5.53 -10.40 -12.58
N LEU A 217 -6.11 -11.50 -12.12
CA LEU A 217 -7.37 -11.48 -11.37
C LEU A 217 -7.22 -10.87 -9.97
N VAL A 218 -6.03 -10.97 -9.36
CA VAL A 218 -5.72 -10.34 -8.07
C VAL A 218 -4.93 -9.03 -8.20
N LYS A 219 -4.93 -8.41 -9.38
CA LYS A 219 -4.29 -7.11 -9.64
C LYS A 219 -4.64 -6.02 -8.59
N PRO A 220 -5.88 -5.90 -8.08
CA PRO A 220 -6.19 -4.93 -7.02
C PRO A 220 -5.40 -5.16 -5.74
N ALA A 221 -5.16 -6.43 -5.38
CA ALA A 221 -4.35 -6.79 -4.22
C ALA A 221 -2.89 -6.38 -4.42
N SER A 222 -2.34 -6.67 -5.61
CA SER A 222 -0.97 -6.30 -5.97
C SER A 222 -0.77 -4.79 -5.92
N ILE A 223 -1.71 -4.01 -6.46
CA ILE A 223 -1.67 -2.55 -6.41
C ILE A 223 -1.72 -2.03 -4.97
N THR A 224 -2.64 -2.57 -4.16
CA THR A 224 -2.74 -2.20 -2.74
C THR A 224 -1.42 -2.44 -2.03
N LEU A 225 -0.80 -3.61 -2.25
CA LEU A 225 0.48 -3.94 -1.65
C LEU A 225 1.61 -3.01 -2.13
N ILE A 226 1.64 -2.69 -3.43
CA ILE A 226 2.61 -1.75 -4.02
C ILE A 226 2.47 -0.38 -3.36
N ILE A 227 1.26 0.17 -3.26
CA ILE A 227 1.02 1.51 -2.69
C ILE A 227 1.49 1.55 -1.23
N LEU A 228 1.08 0.57 -0.42
CA LEU A 228 1.43 0.51 0.99
C LEU A 228 2.94 0.39 1.20
N ASN A 229 3.60 -0.49 0.44
CA ASN A 229 5.02 -0.77 0.60
C ASN A 229 5.90 0.35 0.01
N PHE A 230 5.55 0.86 -1.16
CA PHE A 230 6.25 1.99 -1.79
C PHE A 230 6.24 3.20 -0.86
N ARG A 231 5.08 3.55 -0.30
CA ARG A 231 4.97 4.66 0.67
C ARG A 231 5.90 4.45 1.87
N ALA A 232 5.90 3.25 2.44
CA ALA A 232 6.68 2.94 3.63
C ALA A 232 8.20 3.02 3.36
N LEU A 233 8.66 2.40 2.26
CA LEU A 233 10.07 2.42 1.87
C LEU A 233 10.54 3.81 1.41
N TRP A 234 9.69 4.57 0.70
CA TRP A 234 10.02 5.92 0.27
C TRP A 234 10.27 6.86 1.47
N ALA A 235 9.47 6.71 2.53
CA ALA A 235 9.61 7.51 3.75
C ALA A 235 10.72 7.02 4.69
N ALA A 236 11.28 5.83 4.46
CA ALA A 236 12.31 5.26 5.32
C ALA A 236 13.60 6.07 5.26
N ASP A 237 14.16 6.39 6.43
CA ASP A 237 15.46 7.07 6.57
C ASP A 237 16.63 6.07 6.60
N GLY A 238 16.38 4.84 7.07
CA GLY A 238 17.35 3.76 7.15
C GLY A 238 18.35 3.89 8.30
N SER A 239 18.18 4.89 9.18
CA SER A 239 19.17 5.27 10.20
C SER A 239 19.42 4.18 11.26
N THR A 240 18.44 3.29 11.47
CA THR A 240 18.57 2.13 12.37
C THR A 240 19.57 1.09 11.87
N TYR A 241 19.79 0.98 10.55
CA TYR A 241 20.58 -0.10 9.96
C TYR A 241 21.76 0.38 9.09
N ILE A 242 21.76 1.66 8.71
CA ILE A 242 22.74 2.28 7.83
C ILE A 242 23.39 3.47 8.54
N TYR A 243 24.63 3.29 8.94
CA TYR A 243 25.50 4.30 9.54
C TYR A 243 26.34 5.03 8.49
N ARG A 244 26.75 4.31 7.43
CA ARG A 244 27.50 4.86 6.29
C ARG A 244 26.70 5.90 5.50
N GLU A 245 27.24 7.12 5.40
CA GLU A 245 26.58 8.24 4.71
C GLU A 245 26.26 7.96 3.23
N ASP A 246 27.11 7.22 2.53
CA ASP A 246 26.95 6.91 1.10
C ASP A 246 25.83 5.91 0.78
N TYR A 247 25.28 5.25 1.82
CA TYR A 247 24.17 4.30 1.73
C TYR A 247 22.85 4.86 2.27
N LYS A 248 22.86 6.04 2.92
CA LYS A 248 21.63 6.61 3.49
C LYS A 248 20.65 7.00 2.41
N MET A 249 19.39 7.12 2.82
CA MET A 249 18.27 7.38 1.93
C MET A 249 18.00 8.89 1.82
N LEU A 250 17.28 9.28 0.77
CA LEU A 250 16.78 10.64 0.56
C LEU A 250 16.06 11.19 1.79
N SER A 251 15.16 10.41 2.39
CA SER A 251 14.43 10.81 3.59
C SER A 251 15.37 11.23 4.72
N TYR A 252 16.48 10.50 4.93
CA TYR A 252 17.48 10.86 5.93
C TYR A 252 18.12 12.23 5.63
N ALA A 253 18.64 12.40 4.42
CA ALA A 253 19.32 13.63 4.03
C ALA A 253 18.40 14.85 4.17
N LEU A 254 17.15 14.73 3.70
CA LEU A 254 16.19 15.82 3.78
C LEU A 254 15.76 16.13 5.23
N ASN A 255 15.60 15.12 6.09
CA ASN A 255 15.25 15.33 7.51
C ASN A 255 16.40 15.96 8.30
N GLN A 256 17.66 15.60 8.01
CA GLN A 256 18.82 16.22 8.65
C GLN A 256 18.95 17.70 8.30
N ILE A 257 18.66 18.04 7.03
CA ILE A 257 18.66 19.44 6.58
C ILE A 257 17.61 20.25 7.32
N ALA A 258 16.41 19.68 7.48
CA ALA A 258 15.31 20.30 8.19
C ALA A 258 15.52 20.45 9.70
N SER A 259 16.30 19.57 10.32
CA SER A 259 16.50 19.55 11.78
C SER A 259 17.46 20.63 12.31
N ALA A 260 18.00 21.50 11.45
CA ALA A 260 19.00 22.50 11.86
C ALA A 260 18.42 23.79 12.50
N GLY A 261 17.15 23.78 12.91
CA GLY A 261 16.53 24.84 13.71
C GLY A 261 15.50 25.71 12.98
N PRO A 262 14.92 26.71 13.67
CA PRO A 262 13.80 27.52 13.16
C PRO A 262 14.08 28.22 11.82
N ALA A 263 15.34 28.58 11.55
CA ALA A 263 15.75 29.23 10.30
C ALA A 263 15.52 28.36 9.05
N ARG A 264 15.34 27.04 9.20
CA ARG A 264 15.11 26.11 8.08
C ARG A 264 13.69 25.56 8.00
N GLN A 265 12.73 26.18 8.70
CA GLN A 265 11.33 25.76 8.63
C GLN A 265 10.75 25.84 7.22
N GLY A 266 11.12 26.86 6.45
CA GLY A 266 10.74 26.96 5.04
C GLY A 266 11.32 25.82 4.19
N THR A 267 12.61 25.51 4.37
CA THR A 267 13.26 24.36 3.73
C THR A 267 12.59 23.04 4.09
N LEU A 268 12.19 22.86 5.37
CA LEU A 268 11.44 21.68 5.82
C LEU A 268 10.08 21.55 5.12
N ALA A 269 9.38 22.66 4.89
CA ALA A 269 8.12 22.64 4.14
C ALA A 269 8.33 22.20 2.69
N ALA A 270 9.40 22.68 2.02
CA ALA A 270 9.78 22.23 0.68
C ALA A 270 10.12 20.72 0.65
N VAL A 271 10.87 20.23 1.64
CA VAL A 271 11.15 18.80 1.83
C VAL A 271 9.87 17.99 1.96
N ALA A 272 8.94 18.42 2.82
CA ALA A 272 7.68 17.73 3.06
C ALA A 272 6.84 17.63 1.77
N MET A 273 6.81 18.70 0.96
CA MET A 273 6.15 18.72 -0.34
C MET A 273 6.78 17.72 -1.32
N ILE A 274 8.13 17.68 -1.42
CA ILE A 274 8.84 16.74 -2.31
C ILE A 274 8.64 15.28 -1.85
N MET A 275 8.62 15.04 -0.54
CA MET A 275 8.44 13.68 -0.02
C MET A 275 7.00 13.17 -0.19
N ILE A 276 6.00 14.05 -0.19
CA ILE A 276 4.58 13.66 -0.33
C ILE A 276 4.12 13.60 -1.79
N ILE A 277 4.69 14.39 -2.70
CA ILE A 277 4.27 14.43 -4.11
C ILE A 277 4.47 13.07 -4.80
N VAL A 278 5.57 12.37 -4.50
CA VAL A 278 5.90 11.10 -5.15
C VAL A 278 4.89 10.00 -4.79
N PRO A 279 4.57 9.75 -3.49
CA PRO A 279 3.49 8.84 -3.13
C PRO A 279 2.11 9.24 -3.67
N ILE A 280 1.78 10.54 -3.73
CA ILE A 280 0.50 11.01 -4.29
C ILE A 280 0.40 10.67 -5.78
N VAL A 281 1.45 10.97 -6.56
CA VAL A 281 1.48 10.66 -8.00
C VAL A 281 1.36 9.15 -8.21
N MET A 282 2.11 8.35 -7.45
CA MET A 282 2.01 6.88 -7.49
C MET A 282 0.59 6.39 -7.16
N PHE A 283 -0.06 6.98 -6.15
CA PHE A 283 -1.44 6.66 -5.79
C PHE A 283 -2.42 6.99 -6.93
N ILE A 284 -2.35 8.19 -7.51
CA ILE A 284 -3.24 8.61 -8.61
C ILE A 284 -3.10 7.68 -9.83
N ILE A 285 -1.86 7.35 -10.21
CA ILE A 285 -1.59 6.40 -11.32
C ILE A 285 -2.17 5.02 -11.02
N SER A 286 -2.11 4.60 -9.75
CA SER A 286 -2.55 3.28 -9.32
C SER A 286 -4.07 3.17 -9.11
N GLN A 287 -4.74 4.27 -8.75
CA GLN A 287 -6.15 4.32 -8.35
C GLN A 287 -7.11 3.89 -9.46
N SER A 288 -6.87 4.29 -10.71
CA SER A 288 -7.73 3.94 -11.85
C SER A 288 -7.94 2.44 -11.97
N ASN A 289 -6.87 1.66 -11.79
CA ASN A 289 -6.91 0.20 -11.85
C ASN A 289 -7.67 -0.46 -10.67
N MET A 290 -7.82 0.23 -9.53
CA MET A 290 -8.55 -0.30 -8.36
C MET A 290 -10.06 -0.12 -8.50
N ILE A 291 -10.50 1.03 -9.04
CA ILE A 291 -11.91 1.41 -9.14
C ILE A 291 -12.67 0.47 -10.09
N ASP A 292 -12.06 0.10 -11.23
CA ASP A 292 -12.67 -0.78 -12.23
C ASP A 292 -13.08 -2.15 -11.65
N THR A 293 -12.38 -2.62 -10.61
CA THR A 293 -12.63 -3.94 -10.02
C THR A 293 -13.62 -3.89 -8.85
N MET A 294 -13.63 -2.81 -8.06
CA MET A 294 -14.60 -2.64 -6.98
C MET A 294 -16.03 -2.45 -7.49
N ALA A 295 -16.20 -1.79 -8.64
CA ALA A 295 -17.50 -1.63 -9.28
C ALA A 295 -18.16 -2.99 -9.64
N HIS A 296 -17.37 -4.00 -10.02
CA HIS A 296 -17.87 -5.33 -10.35
C HIS A 296 -18.27 -6.16 -9.10
N SER A 297 -17.61 -5.96 -7.96
CA SER A 297 -17.94 -6.65 -6.70
C SER A 297 -19.23 -6.12 -6.05
N GLY A 298 -19.55 -4.84 -6.26
CA GLY A 298 -20.78 -4.20 -5.75
C GLY A 298 -22.06 -4.54 -6.55
N MET A 299 -21.93 -5.12 -7.75
CA MET A 299 -23.07 -5.60 -8.55
C MET A 299 -23.45 -7.02 -8.12
N LYS A 300 -24.01 -7.17 -6.91
CA LYS A 300 -24.67 -8.41 -6.48
C LYS A 300 -26.12 -8.22 -6.10
#